data_AF-A0AA90JYU5-F1
#
_entry.id   AF-A0AA90JYU5-F1
#
_cell.length_a   1.000
_cell.length_b   1.000
_cell.length_c   1.000
_cell.angle_alpha   90.00
_cell.angle_beta   90.00
_cell.angle_gamma   90.00
#
_symmetry.space_group_name_H-M   'P 1'
#
loop_
_entity.id
_entity.type
_entity.pdbx_description
1 polymer ?
#
loop_
_entity_poly.entity_id
_entity_poly.type
_entity_poly.pdbx_seq_one_letter_code
_entity_poly.pdbx_strand_id
1 'polypeptide(L)'
;MQPFKFYFLCWLLALDLEQMKLFRPRAASHNGDLTCGKVSANLANESEIGARRSAFSSSANLKCHEKPGYVWLYRHDREWLAHYVAAHPFIRTRGDLIDWEARDTALSRGLLIANERLRSAEGKPQKVTRAALCRHVAFGHDFLRKPNHFPISIALMEELLESSHDHQVRKIKWAIETYSLTERCAKSVVYRFAGIRVAELKDEECFALLRGKD
;
A
#
# COMPACT_ATOMS: atom_id res chain seq x y z
N MET A 1 -12.17 -5.93 -4.72
CA MET A 1 -12.38 -6.14 -6.17
C MET A 1 -11.72 -4.99 -6.90
N GLN A 2 -10.83 -5.25 -7.87
CA GLN A 2 -10.28 -4.19 -8.72
C GLN A 2 -11.44 -3.57 -9.52
N PRO A 3 -11.56 -2.22 -9.62
CA PRO A 3 -12.70 -1.56 -10.27
C PRO A 3 -12.96 -2.06 -11.69
N PHE A 4 -11.89 -2.29 -12.46
CA PHE A 4 -11.97 -2.74 -13.85
C PHE A 4 -12.66 -4.09 -14.02
N LYS A 5 -12.40 -5.05 -13.11
CA LYS A 5 -12.99 -6.39 -13.17
C LYS A 5 -14.50 -6.36 -12.92
N PHE A 6 -14.96 -5.44 -12.08
CA PHE A 6 -16.37 -5.28 -11.75
C PHE A 6 -17.16 -4.71 -12.93
N TYR A 7 -16.69 -3.60 -13.53
CA TYR A 7 -17.37 -2.98 -14.67
C TYR A 7 -17.33 -3.86 -15.93
N PHE A 8 -16.22 -4.59 -16.16
CA PHE A 8 -16.15 -5.57 -17.25
C PHE A 8 -17.17 -6.70 -17.08
N LEU A 9 -17.38 -7.19 -15.85
CA LEU A 9 -18.37 -8.21 -15.57
C LEU A 9 -19.80 -7.69 -15.79
N CYS A 10 -20.08 -6.45 -15.37
CA CYS A 10 -21.38 -5.81 -15.61
C CYS A 10 -21.66 -5.65 -17.10
N TRP A 11 -20.65 -5.25 -17.88
CA TRP A 11 -20.74 -5.15 -19.34
C TRP A 11 -20.99 -6.52 -19.99
N LEU A 12 -20.26 -7.56 -19.59
CA LEU A 12 -20.43 -8.92 -20.13
C LEU A 12 -21.83 -9.49 -19.85
N LEU A 13 -22.38 -9.17 -18.68
CA LEU A 13 -23.71 -9.64 -18.25
C LEU A 13 -24.85 -8.71 -18.70
N ALA A 14 -24.54 -7.66 -19.48
CA ALA A 14 -25.49 -6.61 -19.87
C ALA A 14 -26.29 -6.03 -18.68
N LEU A 15 -25.64 -5.95 -17.51
CA LEU A 15 -26.22 -5.41 -16.29
C LEU A 15 -26.10 -3.89 -16.31
N ASP A 16 -27.24 -3.22 -16.32
CA ASP A 16 -27.31 -1.77 -16.16
C ASP A 16 -27.30 -1.37 -14.67
N LEU A 17 -27.06 -0.09 -14.40
CA LEU A 17 -26.97 0.46 -13.04
C LEU A 17 -28.31 0.32 -12.28
N GLU A 18 -29.44 0.31 -12.99
CA GLU A 18 -30.77 0.22 -12.38
C GLU A 18 -31.06 -1.20 -11.90
N GLN A 19 -30.65 -2.22 -12.65
CA GLN A 19 -30.72 -3.63 -12.25
C GLN A 19 -29.81 -3.94 -11.07
N MET A 20 -28.66 -3.28 -10.98
CA MET A 20 -27.77 -3.41 -9.82
C MET A 20 -28.38 -2.80 -8.56
N LYS A 21 -29.12 -1.69 -8.67
CA LYS A 21 -29.85 -1.09 -7.53
C LYS A 21 -31.02 -1.96 -7.08
N LEU A 22 -31.63 -2.70 -8.00
CA LEU A 22 -32.72 -3.65 -7.72
C LEU A 22 -32.22 -4.97 -7.11
N PHE A 23 -30.91 -5.25 -7.19
CA PHE A 23 -30.32 -6.43 -6.59
C PHE A 23 -30.49 -6.40 -5.07
N ARG A 24 -31.47 -7.17 -4.59
CA ARG A 24 -31.56 -7.52 -3.18
C ARG A 24 -30.74 -8.78 -2.97
N PRO A 25 -29.75 -8.78 -2.06
CA PRO A 25 -29.10 -10.01 -1.66
C PRO A 25 -30.19 -10.99 -1.27
N ARG A 26 -30.22 -12.16 -1.92
CA ARG A 26 -31.05 -13.27 -1.45
C ARG A 26 -30.61 -13.48 -0.01
N ALA A 27 -31.49 -13.15 0.95
CA ALA A 27 -31.23 -13.45 2.34
C ALA A 27 -30.75 -14.90 2.37
N ALA A 28 -29.52 -15.11 2.84
CA ALA A 28 -28.94 -16.44 2.89
C ALA A 28 -30.01 -17.34 3.49
N SER A 29 -30.47 -18.31 2.71
CA SER A 29 -31.37 -19.33 3.19
C SER A 29 -30.55 -20.16 4.16
N HIS A 30 -30.38 -19.66 5.39
CA HIS A 30 -30.13 -20.49 6.55
C HIS A 30 -31.43 -21.26 6.83
N ASN A 31 -31.78 -22.15 5.90
CA ASN A 31 -32.67 -23.26 6.18
C ASN A 31 -31.80 -24.34 6.81
N GLY A 32 -31.51 -24.15 8.10
CA GLY A 32 -31.41 -25.24 9.04
C GLY A 32 -32.73 -25.23 9.79
N ASP A 33 -33.66 -26.04 9.34
CA ASP A 33 -34.92 -26.32 10.01
C ASP A 33 -34.66 -26.72 11.46
N LEU A 34 -35.04 -25.85 12.40
CA LEU A 34 -35.16 -26.15 13.82
C LEU A 34 -36.48 -25.55 14.28
N THR A 35 -37.56 -26.18 13.83
CA THR A 35 -38.85 -26.12 14.51
C THR A 35 -38.71 -26.73 15.90
N CYS A 36 -38.30 -25.94 16.89
CA CYS A 36 -38.47 -26.29 18.29
C CYS A 36 -39.76 -25.62 18.80
N GLY A 37 -40.70 -26.46 19.22
CA GLY A 37 -42.10 -26.11 19.49
C GLY A 37 -42.26 -24.93 20.44
N LYS A 38 -42.97 -23.91 19.97
CA LYS A 38 -43.73 -23.02 20.85
C LYS A 38 -44.96 -23.79 21.30
N VAL A 39 -45.19 -23.90 22.62
CA VAL A 39 -46.50 -23.71 23.28
C VAL A 39 -46.47 -23.93 24.81
N SER A 40 -45.39 -24.41 25.46
CA SER A 40 -45.45 -24.70 26.91
C SER A 40 -44.30 -24.19 27.82
N ALA A 41 -43.71 -23.00 27.57
CA ALA A 41 -42.53 -22.54 28.34
C ALA A 41 -42.60 -21.12 28.97
N ASN A 42 -43.74 -20.43 28.94
CA ASN A 42 -43.76 -18.96 29.11
C ASN A 42 -43.69 -18.42 30.56
N LEU A 43 -43.62 -19.24 31.61
CA LEU A 43 -43.50 -18.74 33.00
C LEU A 43 -42.18 -19.10 33.70
N ALA A 44 -41.49 -20.16 33.24
CA ALA A 44 -40.14 -20.49 33.70
C ALA A 44 -39.04 -19.74 32.92
N ASN A 45 -39.39 -19.14 31.78
CA ASN A 45 -38.43 -18.50 30.88
C ASN A 45 -37.97 -17.10 31.35
N GLU A 46 -38.79 -16.29 32.01
CA GLU A 46 -38.39 -14.91 32.35
C GLU A 46 -37.29 -14.86 33.42
N SER A 47 -37.35 -15.74 34.43
CA SER A 47 -36.31 -15.83 35.46
C SER A 47 -35.01 -16.39 34.89
N GLU A 48 -35.08 -17.38 33.98
CA GLU A 48 -33.90 -17.89 33.28
C GLU A 48 -33.30 -16.81 32.35
N ILE A 49 -34.13 -16.10 31.57
CA ILE A 49 -33.69 -14.97 30.73
C ILE A 49 -32.99 -13.93 31.59
N GLY A 50 -33.58 -13.53 32.72
CA GLY A 50 -32.98 -12.60 33.67
C GLY A 50 -31.61 -13.05 34.18
N ALA A 51 -31.49 -14.30 34.62
CA ALA A 51 -30.23 -14.86 35.10
C ALA A 51 -29.14 -14.86 34.01
N ARG A 52 -29.51 -15.20 32.77
CA ARG A 52 -28.59 -15.20 31.61
C ARG A 52 -28.14 -13.79 31.25
N ARG A 53 -29.05 -12.81 31.25
CA ARG A 53 -28.75 -11.40 31.04
C ARG A 53 -27.76 -10.89 32.08
N SER A 54 -28.02 -11.16 33.36
CA SER A 54 -27.15 -10.76 34.47
C SER A 54 -25.76 -11.39 34.36
N ALA A 55 -25.66 -12.69 34.09
CA ALA A 55 -24.38 -13.38 33.92
C ALA A 55 -23.58 -12.87 32.72
N PHE A 56 -24.27 -12.52 31.62
CA PHE A 56 -23.65 -11.93 30.43
C PHE A 56 -23.10 -10.52 30.74
N SER A 57 -23.90 -9.68 31.40
CA SER A 57 -23.50 -8.32 31.74
C SER A 57 -22.41 -8.24 32.80
N SER A 58 -22.40 -9.16 33.77
CA SER A 58 -21.41 -9.19 34.86
C SER A 58 -20.08 -9.81 34.47
N SER A 59 -19.97 -10.42 33.28
CA SER A 59 -18.75 -11.07 32.84
C SER A 59 -17.65 -10.05 32.50
N ALA A 60 -16.43 -10.34 32.97
CA ALA A 60 -15.23 -9.56 32.69
C ALA A 60 -14.71 -9.69 31.24
N ASN A 61 -15.24 -10.63 30.45
CA ASN A 61 -14.80 -10.82 29.07
C ASN A 61 -15.19 -9.62 28.20
N LEU A 62 -14.21 -9.06 27.48
CA LEU A 62 -14.42 -7.87 26.64
C LEU A 62 -15.15 -8.19 25.34
N LYS A 63 -14.91 -9.37 24.74
CA LYS A 63 -15.59 -9.77 23.51
C LYS A 63 -16.94 -10.37 23.83
N CYS A 64 -17.97 -9.88 23.14
CA CYS A 64 -19.35 -10.33 23.36
C CYS A 64 -19.56 -11.84 23.18
N HIS A 65 -18.85 -12.48 22.25
CA HIS A 65 -18.96 -13.93 21.99
C HIS A 65 -18.22 -14.80 23.00
N GLU A 66 -17.32 -14.22 23.81
CA GLU A 66 -16.60 -14.92 24.88
C GLU A 66 -17.37 -14.82 26.22
N LYS A 67 -18.42 -14.00 26.31
CA LYS A 67 -19.25 -13.87 27.50
C LYS A 67 -20.16 -15.09 27.69
N PRO A 68 -20.41 -15.52 28.94
CA PRO A 68 -21.23 -16.69 29.24
C PRO A 68 -22.67 -16.48 28.75
N GLY A 69 -23.26 -17.53 28.19
CA GLY A 69 -24.65 -17.48 27.71
C GLY A 69 -24.86 -16.73 26.40
N TYR A 70 -23.81 -16.24 25.72
CA TYR A 70 -23.93 -15.53 24.44
C TYR A 70 -24.74 -16.32 23.41
N VAL A 71 -24.39 -17.59 23.17
CA VAL A 71 -25.07 -18.44 22.16
C VAL A 71 -26.54 -18.64 22.49
N TRP A 72 -26.87 -18.75 23.77
CA TRP A 72 -28.25 -18.90 24.23
C TRP A 72 -29.03 -17.60 24.04
N LEU A 73 -28.50 -16.46 24.52
CA LEU A 73 -29.13 -15.14 24.35
C LEU A 73 -29.30 -14.77 22.88
N TYR A 74 -28.34 -15.14 22.03
CA TYR A 74 -28.44 -14.93 20.59
C TYR A 74 -29.63 -15.68 19.96
N ARG A 75 -29.95 -16.88 20.46
CA ARG A 75 -31.04 -17.74 19.96
C ARG A 75 -32.40 -17.39 20.55
N HIS A 76 -32.43 -16.98 21.82
CA HIS A 76 -33.66 -16.87 22.60
C HIS A 76 -34.04 -15.43 22.98
N ASP A 77 -33.10 -14.48 22.95
CA ASP A 77 -33.31 -13.10 23.39
C ASP A 77 -32.42 -12.11 22.60
N ARG A 78 -32.56 -12.18 21.27
CA ARG A 78 -31.70 -11.48 20.33
C ARG A 78 -31.83 -9.96 20.42
N GLU A 79 -33.04 -9.46 20.68
CA GLU A 79 -33.31 -8.02 20.75
C GLU A 79 -32.59 -7.39 21.94
N TRP A 80 -32.65 -8.02 23.11
CA TRP A 80 -31.90 -7.55 24.28
C TRP A 80 -30.39 -7.58 24.04
N LEU A 81 -29.87 -8.68 23.48
CA LEU A 81 -28.44 -8.81 23.20
C LEU A 81 -27.95 -7.73 22.22
N ALA A 82 -28.74 -7.42 21.19
CA ALA A 82 -28.43 -6.37 20.23
C ALA A 82 -28.37 -4.98 20.89
N HIS A 83 -29.35 -4.64 21.73
CA HIS A 83 -29.36 -3.37 22.47
C HIS A 83 -28.19 -3.28 23.46
N TYR A 84 -27.91 -4.36 24.19
CA TYR A 84 -26.80 -4.38 25.14
C TYR A 84 -25.45 -4.18 24.44
N VAL A 85 -25.20 -4.88 23.33
CA VAL A 85 -23.95 -4.75 22.56
C VAL A 85 -23.82 -3.36 21.92
N ALA A 86 -24.92 -2.76 21.46
CA ALA A 86 -24.91 -1.39 20.94
C ALA A 86 -24.57 -0.36 22.03
N ALA A 87 -25.09 -0.55 23.26
CA ALA A 87 -24.79 0.30 24.41
C ALA A 87 -23.38 0.08 24.98
N HIS A 88 -22.77 -1.08 24.73
CA HIS A 88 -21.44 -1.45 25.24
C HIS A 88 -20.50 -1.85 24.10
N PRO A 89 -20.10 -0.90 23.23
CA PRO A 89 -19.27 -1.19 22.09
C PRO A 89 -17.88 -1.68 22.53
N PHE A 90 -17.49 -2.87 22.05
CA PHE A 90 -16.13 -3.34 22.21
C PHE A 90 -15.22 -2.64 21.21
N ILE A 91 -14.48 -1.64 21.67
CA ILE A 91 -13.46 -0.96 20.89
C ILE A 91 -12.17 -1.79 20.96
N ARG A 92 -11.81 -2.43 19.85
CA ARG A 92 -10.47 -3.01 19.71
C ARG A 92 -9.48 -1.86 19.57
N THR A 93 -8.71 -1.59 20.62
CA THR A 93 -7.45 -0.86 20.49
C THR A 93 -6.50 -1.71 19.64
N ARG A 94 -6.42 -1.40 18.35
CA ARG A 94 -5.28 -1.85 17.54
C ARG A 94 -4.12 -0.96 17.96
N GLY A 95 -3.25 -1.47 18.83
CA GLY A 95 -1.95 -0.83 19.02
C GLY A 95 -1.26 -0.74 17.66
N ASP A 96 -0.51 0.33 17.43
CA ASP A 96 0.37 0.42 16.28
C ASP A 96 1.44 -0.67 16.41
N LEU A 97 1.15 -1.85 15.86
CA LEU A 97 2.09 -2.98 15.80
C LEU A 97 3.33 -2.67 14.94
N ILE A 98 3.36 -1.50 14.30
CA ILE A 98 4.33 -1.13 13.29
C ILE A 98 5.21 -0.03 13.87
N ASP A 99 6.48 -0.37 14.09
CA ASP A 99 7.53 0.59 14.32
C ASP A 99 7.82 1.34 13.01
N TRP A 100 7.21 2.52 12.87
CA TRP A 100 7.36 3.36 11.68
C TRP A 100 8.73 4.00 11.59
N GLU A 101 9.34 4.36 12.72
CA GLU A 101 10.67 4.98 12.76
C GLU A 101 11.75 4.00 12.28
N ALA A 102 11.71 2.76 12.78
CA ALA A 102 12.60 1.70 12.31
C ALA A 102 12.40 1.40 10.82
N ARG A 103 11.14 1.44 10.33
CA ARG A 103 10.85 1.26 8.91
C ARG A 103 11.37 2.39 8.04
N ASP A 104 11.22 3.63 8.47
CA ASP A 104 11.74 4.80 7.73
C ASP A 104 13.27 4.76 7.67
N THR A 105 13.92 4.41 8.78
CA THR A 105 15.38 4.26 8.84
C THR A 105 15.88 3.10 7.98
N ALA A 106 15.16 1.98 7.92
CA ALA A 106 15.52 0.86 7.07
C ALA A 106 15.35 1.21 5.57
N LEU A 107 14.27 1.94 5.23
CA LEU A 107 14.01 2.39 3.87
C LEU A 107 15.08 3.36 3.39
N SER A 108 15.47 4.34 4.22
CA SER A 108 16.52 5.32 3.87
C SER A 108 17.86 4.66 3.57
N ARG A 109 18.28 3.67 4.38
CA ARG A 109 19.46 2.85 4.09
C ARG A 109 19.32 2.08 2.78
N GLY A 110 18.14 1.51 2.52
CA GLY A 110 17.84 0.84 1.25
C GLY A 110 17.99 1.77 0.04
N LEU A 111 17.54 3.02 0.16
CA LEU A 111 17.66 4.03 -0.89
C LEU A 111 19.10 4.41 -1.19
N LEU A 112 19.96 4.53 -0.18
CA LEU A 112 21.41 4.78 -0.38
C LEU A 112 22.05 3.65 -1.17
N ILE A 113 21.83 2.40 -0.73
CA ILE A 113 22.36 1.21 -1.41
C ILE A 113 21.84 1.11 -2.84
N ALA A 114 20.56 1.42 -3.06
CA ALA A 114 19.96 1.46 -4.39
C ALA A 114 20.61 2.51 -5.30
N ASN A 115 20.86 3.71 -4.77
CA ASN A 115 21.54 4.77 -5.51
C ASN A 115 22.98 4.38 -5.86
N GLU A 116 23.74 3.80 -4.93
CA GLU A 116 25.09 3.29 -5.19
C GLU A 116 25.08 2.26 -6.31
N ARG A 117 24.18 1.28 -6.26
CA ARG A 117 24.02 0.26 -7.31
C ARG A 117 23.68 0.85 -8.67
N LEU A 118 22.79 1.83 -8.72
CA LEU A 118 22.44 2.51 -9.98
C LEU A 118 23.62 3.31 -10.54
N ARG A 119 24.48 3.84 -9.67
CA ARG A 119 25.64 4.65 -10.07
C ARG A 119 26.84 3.79 -10.47
N SER A 120 27.00 2.61 -9.88
CA SER A 120 28.07 1.65 -10.19
C SER A 120 27.68 0.58 -11.21
N ALA A 121 26.43 0.60 -11.69
CA ALA A 121 25.97 -0.33 -12.72
C ALA A 121 26.85 -0.30 -13.96
N GLU A 122 27.25 -1.48 -14.43
CA GLU A 122 28.08 -1.62 -15.62
C GLU A 122 27.37 -1.14 -16.89
N GLY A 123 28.17 -0.62 -17.82
CA GLY A 123 27.68 -0.11 -19.09
C GLY A 123 27.09 1.29 -18.97
N LYS A 124 26.06 1.55 -19.78
CA LYS A 124 25.56 2.90 -19.98
C LYS A 124 24.85 3.46 -18.72
N PRO A 125 25.16 4.68 -18.26
CA PRO A 125 24.58 5.25 -17.05
C PRO A 125 23.06 5.30 -17.07
N GLN A 126 22.45 4.67 -16.06
CA GLN A 126 21.02 4.77 -15.79
C GLN A 126 20.73 6.04 -15.00
N LYS A 127 19.59 6.69 -15.30
CA LYS A 127 19.16 7.89 -14.59
C LYS A 127 18.65 7.52 -13.21
N VAL A 128 19.12 8.19 -12.17
CA VAL A 128 18.56 8.01 -10.82
C VAL A 128 17.22 8.73 -10.74
N THR A 129 16.14 7.95 -10.79
CA THR A 129 14.75 8.42 -10.72
C THR A 129 14.04 7.75 -9.56
N ARG A 130 12.92 8.33 -9.09
CA ARG A 130 12.09 7.69 -8.04
C ARG A 130 11.74 6.25 -8.42
N ALA A 131 11.32 6.02 -9.66
CA ALA A 131 10.97 4.68 -10.14
C ALA A 131 12.18 3.72 -10.19
N ALA A 132 13.38 4.21 -10.53
CA ALA A 132 14.59 3.39 -10.51
C ALA A 132 14.97 3.00 -9.08
N LEU A 133 14.96 3.94 -8.14
CA LEU A 133 15.24 3.68 -6.72
C LEU A 133 14.22 2.69 -6.12
N CYS A 134 12.91 2.93 -6.30
CA CYS A 134 11.88 2.04 -5.75
C CYS A 134 11.98 0.60 -6.25
N ARG A 135 12.48 0.37 -7.47
CA ARG A 135 12.69 -0.99 -8.01
C ARG A 135 13.77 -1.78 -7.24
N HIS A 136 14.67 -1.11 -6.55
CA HIS A 136 15.78 -1.73 -5.82
C HIS A 136 15.56 -1.80 -4.31
N VAL A 137 14.43 -1.30 -3.80
CA VAL A 137 14.15 -1.26 -2.37
C VAL A 137 12.87 -2.02 -2.04
N ALA A 138 12.93 -2.86 -1.01
CA ALA A 138 11.76 -3.59 -0.52
C ALA A 138 10.70 -2.62 0.00
N PHE A 139 9.43 -2.89 -0.28
CA PHE A 139 8.30 -2.05 0.15
C PHE A 139 8.38 -0.59 -0.32
N GLY A 140 9.10 -0.31 -1.42
CA GLY A 140 9.28 1.04 -1.98
C GLY A 140 8.00 1.74 -2.45
N HIS A 141 6.82 1.14 -2.28
CA HIS A 141 5.53 1.79 -2.54
C HIS A 141 4.76 2.14 -1.26
N ASP A 142 5.15 1.62 -0.09
CA ASP A 142 4.44 1.85 1.16
C ASP A 142 4.56 3.31 1.60
N PHE A 143 5.73 3.92 1.45
CA PHE A 143 5.94 5.33 1.76
C PHE A 143 5.15 6.27 0.84
N LEU A 144 4.87 5.85 -0.41
CA LEU A 144 4.00 6.61 -1.33
C LEU A 144 2.55 6.64 -0.83
N ARG A 145 2.11 5.59 -0.12
CA ARG A 145 0.76 5.50 0.43
C ARG A 145 0.62 6.15 1.80
N LYS A 146 1.74 6.27 2.54
CA LYS A 146 1.78 6.70 3.94
C LYS A 146 2.93 7.69 4.20
N PRO A 147 3.03 8.81 3.45
CA PRO A 147 4.21 9.67 3.48
C PRO A 147 4.52 10.25 4.86
N ASN A 148 3.50 10.50 5.67
CA ASN A 148 3.65 11.04 7.03
C ASN A 148 4.46 10.13 7.98
N HIS A 149 4.60 8.84 7.65
CA HIS A 149 5.40 7.90 8.42
C HIS A 149 6.83 7.72 7.87
N PHE A 150 7.20 8.42 6.79
CA PHE A 150 8.51 8.27 6.13
C PHE A 150 9.21 9.62 5.83
N PRO A 151 9.27 10.57 6.78
CA PRO A 151 9.87 11.88 6.54
C PRO A 151 11.34 11.80 6.12
N ILE A 152 12.14 10.90 6.71
CA ILE A 152 13.58 10.78 6.43
C ILE A 152 13.79 10.24 5.01
N SER A 153 13.09 9.16 4.66
CA SER A 153 13.23 8.56 3.33
C SER A 153 12.73 9.46 2.22
N ILE A 154 11.70 10.28 2.46
CA ILE A 154 11.19 11.23 1.47
C ILE A 154 12.21 12.35 1.23
N ALA A 155 12.75 12.95 2.29
CA ALA A 155 13.78 13.98 2.18
C ALA A 155 15.00 13.45 1.43
N LEU A 156 15.51 12.28 1.84
CA LEU A 156 16.63 11.63 1.19
C LEU A 156 16.33 11.29 -0.29
N MET A 157 15.12 10.83 -0.60
CA MET A 157 14.77 10.50 -1.98
C MET A 157 14.93 11.70 -2.90
N GLU A 158 14.47 12.89 -2.50
CA GLU A 158 14.62 14.11 -3.30
C GLU A 158 16.09 14.49 -3.51
N GLU A 159 16.94 14.33 -2.49
CA GLU A 159 18.38 14.58 -2.60
C GLU A 159 19.08 13.61 -3.56
N LEU A 160 18.59 12.37 -3.67
CA LEU A 160 19.17 11.36 -4.55
C LEU A 160 18.73 11.49 -6.02
N LEU A 161 17.66 12.25 -6.31
CA LEU A 161 17.15 12.36 -7.68
C LEU A 161 18.13 13.11 -8.58
N GLU A 162 18.39 12.51 -9.73
CA GLU A 162 19.29 13.08 -10.71
C GLU A 162 18.52 13.99 -11.67
N SER A 163 18.99 15.22 -11.83
CA SER A 163 18.49 16.11 -12.86
C SER A 163 18.75 15.54 -14.25
N SER A 164 18.00 15.99 -15.26
CA SER A 164 18.27 15.58 -16.64
C SER A 164 19.65 16.05 -17.12
N HIS A 165 20.07 17.25 -16.71
CA HIS A 165 21.41 17.78 -16.92
C HIS A 165 22.50 16.86 -16.35
N ASP A 166 22.44 16.54 -15.05
CA ASP A 166 23.51 15.75 -14.40
C ASP A 166 23.61 14.33 -14.95
N HIS A 167 22.46 13.76 -15.32
CA HIS A 167 22.42 12.46 -16.01
C HIS A 167 23.13 12.52 -17.37
N GLN A 168 22.91 13.59 -18.13
CA GLN A 168 23.59 13.79 -19.41
C GLN A 168 25.09 14.02 -19.23
N VAL A 169 25.53 14.78 -18.21
CA VAL A 169 26.96 14.90 -17.84
C VAL A 169 27.57 13.53 -17.59
N ARG A 170 26.92 12.69 -16.76
CA ARG A 170 27.38 11.32 -16.46
C ARG A 170 27.48 10.46 -17.71
N LYS A 171 26.49 10.54 -18.61
CA LYS A 171 26.52 9.82 -19.89
C LYS A 171 27.63 10.28 -20.83
N ILE A 172 27.95 11.56 -20.85
CA ILE A 172 29.06 12.11 -21.64
C ILE A 172 30.38 11.60 -21.08
N LYS A 173 30.62 11.71 -19.76
CA LYS A 173 31.83 11.18 -19.11
C LYS A 173 32.03 9.69 -19.41
N TRP A 174 30.98 8.91 -19.21
CA TRP A 174 30.98 7.49 -19.56
C TRP A 174 31.33 7.22 -21.03
N ALA A 175 30.76 7.98 -21.97
CA ALA A 175 31.05 7.80 -23.39
C ALA A 175 32.49 8.20 -23.75
N ILE A 176 33.03 9.25 -23.13
CA ILE A 176 34.42 9.67 -23.30
C ILE A 176 35.38 8.58 -22.86
N GLU A 177 35.13 8.00 -21.69
CA GLU A 177 35.95 6.91 -21.13
C GLU A 177 35.80 5.63 -21.98
N THR A 178 34.57 5.19 -22.24
CA THR A 178 34.26 3.93 -22.92
C THR A 178 34.74 3.90 -24.37
N TYR A 179 34.60 5.01 -25.09
CA TYR A 179 34.95 5.10 -26.52
C TYR A 179 36.23 5.89 -26.78
N SER A 180 36.98 6.24 -25.75
CA SER A 180 38.21 7.03 -25.84
C SER A 180 38.07 8.33 -26.64
N LEU A 181 36.93 9.01 -26.49
CA LEU A 181 36.69 10.26 -27.22
C LEU A 181 37.71 11.33 -26.78
N THR A 182 37.99 12.26 -27.68
CA THR A 182 38.97 13.35 -27.48
C THR A 182 38.34 14.70 -27.83
N GLU A 183 39.01 15.79 -27.46
CA GLU A 183 38.61 17.16 -27.83
C GLU A 183 38.47 17.39 -29.35
N ARG A 184 39.07 16.54 -30.19
CA ARG A 184 38.94 16.59 -31.65
C ARG A 184 37.62 16.01 -32.15
N CYS A 185 36.89 15.27 -31.31
CA CYS A 185 35.62 14.70 -31.69
C CYS A 185 34.54 15.79 -31.80
N ALA A 186 33.77 15.77 -32.88
CA ALA A 186 32.61 16.63 -33.01
C ALA A 186 31.58 16.31 -31.91
N LYS A 187 30.90 17.36 -31.40
CA LYS A 187 29.83 17.25 -30.39
C LYS A 187 28.76 16.23 -30.75
N SER A 188 28.36 16.16 -32.02
CA SER A 188 27.37 15.20 -32.52
C SER A 188 27.80 13.75 -32.32
N VAL A 189 29.10 13.46 -32.44
CA VAL A 189 29.67 12.13 -32.21
C VAL A 189 29.55 11.77 -30.73
N VAL A 190 29.93 12.70 -29.83
CA VAL A 190 29.80 12.52 -28.38
C VAL A 190 28.36 12.21 -27.99
N TYR A 191 27.40 13.00 -28.47
CA TYR A 191 25.99 12.81 -28.16
C TYR A 191 25.43 11.51 -28.70
N ARG A 192 25.87 11.06 -29.89
CA ARG A 192 25.47 9.77 -30.45
C ARG A 192 25.95 8.62 -29.56
N PHE A 193 27.23 8.62 -29.15
CA PHE A 193 27.78 7.58 -28.27
C PHE A 193 27.18 7.63 -26.87
N ALA A 194 27.01 8.81 -26.29
CA ALA A 194 26.26 9.01 -25.05
C ALA A 194 24.76 8.66 -25.22
N GLY A 195 24.24 8.57 -26.45
CA GLY A 195 22.82 8.45 -26.79
C GLY A 195 21.96 9.54 -26.14
N ILE A 196 22.33 10.79 -26.37
CA ILE A 196 21.57 12.01 -26.04
C ILE A 196 20.88 12.47 -27.33
N ARG A 197 19.55 12.61 -27.29
CA ARG A 197 18.76 13.09 -28.44
C ARG A 197 18.38 14.56 -28.30
N VAL A 198 17.97 14.95 -27.09
CA VAL A 198 17.67 16.34 -26.73
C VAL A 198 18.70 16.73 -25.67
N ALA A 199 19.58 17.65 -26.02
CA ALA A 199 20.62 18.12 -25.14
C ALA A 199 20.07 19.20 -24.21
N GLU A 200 20.35 19.06 -22.91
CA GLU A 200 20.10 20.10 -21.91
C GLU A 200 21.39 20.82 -21.49
N LEU A 201 22.56 20.24 -21.81
CA LEU A 201 23.86 20.88 -21.60
C LEU A 201 24.16 21.91 -22.69
N LYS A 202 24.94 22.92 -22.31
CA LYS A 202 25.55 23.84 -23.26
C LYS A 202 26.72 23.18 -24.00
N ASP A 203 26.99 23.69 -25.19
CA ASP A 203 28.09 23.22 -26.04
C ASP A 203 29.44 23.36 -25.33
N GLU A 204 29.64 24.49 -24.66
CA GLU A 204 30.85 24.82 -23.89
C GLU A 204 31.13 23.79 -22.79
N GLU A 205 30.09 23.33 -22.09
CA GLU A 205 30.20 22.30 -21.05
C GLU A 205 30.60 20.96 -21.65
N CYS A 206 30.03 20.59 -22.80
CA CYS A 206 30.41 19.37 -23.51
C CYS A 206 31.89 19.39 -23.92
N PHE A 207 32.39 20.52 -24.44
CA PHE A 207 33.81 20.66 -24.78
C PHE A 207 34.70 20.70 -23.54
N ALA A 208 34.26 21.31 -22.44
CA ALA A 208 34.98 21.27 -21.16
C ALA A 208 35.15 19.84 -20.65
N LEU A 209 34.11 19.00 -20.75
CA LEU A 209 34.18 17.58 -20.37
C LEU A 209 35.16 16.77 -21.23
N LEU A 210 35.30 17.11 -22.52
CA LEU A 210 36.28 16.46 -23.40
C LEU A 210 37.73 16.88 -23.07
N ARG A 211 37.93 18.13 -22.64
CA ARG A 211 39.25 18.66 -22.28
C ARG A 211 39.73 18.19 -20.91
N GLY A 212 38.82 18.04 -19.94
CA GLY A 212 39.15 17.58 -18.59
C GLY A 212 39.46 16.08 -18.47
N LYS A 213 39.98 15.44 -19.53
CA LYS A 213 40.38 14.02 -19.57
C LYS A 213 41.83 13.81 -19.12
N ASP A 214 42.38 14.74 -18.35
CA ASP A 214 43.76 14.72 -17.85
C ASP A 214 43.88 13.93 -16.55
#